data_AF-A0A4U5N0H2-F1
#
_entry.id   AF-A0A4U5N0H2-F1
#
_cell.length_a   1.000
_cell.length_b   1.000
_cell.length_c   1.000
_cell.angle_alpha   90.00
_cell.angle_beta   90.00
_cell.angle_gamma   90.00
#
_symmetry.space_group_name_H-M   'P 1'
#
loop_
_entity.id
_entity.type
_entity.pdbx_description
1 polymer ?
#
loop_
_entity_poly.entity_id
_entity_poly.type
_entity_poly.pdbx_seq_one_letter_code
_entity_poly.pdbx_strand_id
1 'polypeptide(L)'
;MDATFPVTTSDGVTFDFKLQWLQHFSVLCQMAQQLQPNQRLLLDDIDSTAFAFAVDMVEQEEGPPTDSPSIDATENFIGQDFMNRQMKTMDLADDLGMSGQLRRRALEMVERYVLEEND
;
A
#
# COMPACT_ATOMS: atom_id res chain seq x y z
N MET A 1 -16.64 0.36 19.03
CA MET A 1 -15.92 -0.35 17.95
C MET A 1 -15.61 0.71 16.91
N ASP A 2 -14.33 0.93 16.62
CA ASP A 2 -13.95 1.80 15.51
C ASP A 2 -14.40 1.14 14.19
N ALA A 3 -15.00 1.92 13.31
CA ALA A 3 -15.43 1.46 11.99
C ALA A 3 -14.20 1.20 11.11
N THR A 4 -13.99 -0.06 10.70
CA THR A 4 -12.92 -0.45 9.78
C THR A 4 -13.46 -0.87 8.42
N PHE A 5 -12.57 -0.87 7.44
CA PHE A 5 -12.82 -1.26 6.06
C PHE A 5 -11.79 -2.33 5.70
N PRO A 6 -12.18 -3.62 5.68
CA PRO A 6 -11.29 -4.71 5.29
C PRO A 6 -10.99 -4.61 3.79
N VAL A 7 -9.72 -4.47 3.43
CA VAL A 7 -9.22 -4.51 2.05
C VAL A 7 -8.57 -5.87 1.82
N THR A 8 -9.10 -6.65 0.90
CA THR A 8 -8.59 -7.98 0.55
C THR A 8 -7.90 -7.92 -0.81
N THR A 9 -6.65 -8.38 -0.85
CA THR A 9 -5.81 -8.46 -2.05
C THR A 9 -6.14 -9.68 -2.91
N SER A 10 -5.61 -9.72 -4.13
CA SER A 10 -5.93 -10.73 -5.15
C SER A 10 -5.54 -12.15 -4.73
N ASP A 11 -4.54 -12.28 -3.85
CA ASP A 11 -4.07 -13.52 -3.23
C ASP A 11 -4.82 -13.88 -1.92
N GLY A 12 -5.83 -13.09 -1.55
CA GLY A 12 -6.76 -13.36 -0.44
C GLY A 12 -6.32 -12.84 0.92
N VAL A 13 -5.20 -12.13 1.03
CA VAL A 13 -4.75 -11.48 2.28
C VAL A 13 -5.64 -10.27 2.56
N THR A 14 -6.01 -10.03 3.83
CA THR A 14 -6.90 -8.92 4.21
C THR A 14 -6.23 -8.00 5.22
N PHE A 15 -6.39 -6.70 5.00
CA PHE A 15 -5.84 -5.61 5.80
C PHE A 15 -6.99 -4.72 6.29
N ASP A 16 -7.03 -4.40 7.58
CA ASP A 16 -8.13 -3.62 8.17
C ASP A 16 -7.74 -2.15 8.36
N PHE A 17 -8.42 -1.25 7.65
CA PHE A 17 -8.15 0.18 7.68
C PHE A 17 -9.26 1.00 8.30
N LYS A 18 -8.92 2.08 9.01
CA LYS A 18 -9.89 3.14 9.32
C LYS A 18 -10.10 4.02 8.07
N LEU A 19 -11.31 4.55 7.91
CA LEU A 19 -11.64 5.45 6.77
C LEU A 19 -10.66 6.63 6.64
N GLN A 20 -10.23 7.17 7.78
CA GLN A 20 -9.28 8.28 7.84
C GLN A 20 -7.94 7.91 7.19
N TRP A 21 -7.49 6.66 7.34
CA TRP A 21 -6.24 6.21 6.77
C TRP A 21 -6.38 5.89 5.27
N LEU A 22 -7.55 5.43 4.84
CA LEU A 22 -7.83 5.25 3.42
C LEU A 22 -7.75 6.55 2.62
N GLN A 23 -7.79 7.74 3.24
CA GLN A 23 -7.65 9.02 2.54
C GLN A 23 -6.33 9.16 1.76
N HIS A 24 -5.29 8.39 2.13
CA HIS A 24 -4.01 8.35 1.44
C HIS A 24 -4.05 7.57 0.11
N PHE A 25 -5.11 6.78 -0.08
CA PHE A 25 -5.41 5.99 -1.27
C PHE A 25 -6.73 6.50 -1.85
N SER A 26 -6.67 7.48 -2.75
CA SER A 26 -7.88 8.18 -3.19
C SER A 26 -8.93 7.24 -3.80
N VAL A 27 -8.50 6.17 -4.48
CA VAL A 27 -9.39 5.13 -5.03
C VAL A 27 -10.05 4.34 -3.91
N LEU A 28 -9.28 3.82 -2.96
CA LEU A 28 -9.83 3.06 -1.83
C LEU A 28 -10.74 3.91 -0.94
N CYS A 29 -10.40 5.19 -0.74
CA CYS A 29 -11.23 6.13 0.01
C CYS A 29 -12.61 6.32 -0.66
N GLN A 30 -12.63 6.52 -1.98
CA GLN A 30 -13.88 6.66 -2.73
C GLN A 30 -14.72 5.39 -2.68
N MET A 31 -14.09 4.21 -2.82
CA MET A 31 -14.79 2.94 -2.70
C MET A 31 -15.34 2.75 -1.28
N ALA A 32 -14.56 3.05 -0.24
CA ALA A 32 -14.98 2.96 1.15
C ALA A 32 -16.15 3.90 1.48
N GLN A 33 -16.19 5.10 0.90
CA GLN A 33 -17.29 6.06 1.09
C GLN A 33 -18.63 5.56 0.50
N GLN A 34 -18.59 4.67 -0.49
CA GLN A 34 -19.79 4.05 -1.07
C GLN A 34 -20.24 2.80 -0.31
N LEU A 35 -19.42 2.33 0.62
CA LEU A 35 -19.66 1.11 1.39
C LEU A 35 -20.02 1.42 2.84
N GLN A 36 -20.72 0.49 3.48
CA GLN A 36 -20.89 0.51 4.92
C GLN A 36 -19.60 0.04 5.61
N PRO A 37 -19.29 0.55 6.81
CA PRO A 37 -18.22 0.00 7.63
C PRO A 37 -18.32 -1.52 7.77
N ASN A 38 -17.17 -2.20 7.78
CA ASN A 38 -17.00 -3.65 7.78
C ASN A 38 -17.37 -4.37 6.46
N GLN A 39 -17.74 -3.63 5.41
CA GLN A 39 -17.81 -4.20 4.06
C GLN A 39 -16.42 -4.29 3.45
N ARG A 40 -16.20 -5.37 2.73
CA ARG A 40 -14.91 -5.72 2.14
C ARG A 40 -14.67 -4.99 0.82
N LEU A 41 -13.52 -4.35 0.73
CA LEU A 41 -12.92 -3.84 -0.50
C LEU A 41 -12.08 -4.95 -1.12
N LEU A 42 -12.25 -5.21 -2.40
CA LEU A 42 -11.48 -6.22 -3.12
C LEU A 42 -10.51 -5.53 -4.07
N LEU A 43 -9.25 -5.93 -4.03
CA LEU A 43 -8.20 -5.53 -4.96
C LEU A 43 -7.89 -6.73 -5.86
N ASP A 44 -8.61 -6.85 -6.97
CA ASP A 44 -8.56 -8.03 -7.82
C ASP A 44 -7.22 -8.19 -8.57
N ASP A 45 -6.50 -7.09 -8.80
CA ASP A 45 -5.26 -7.05 -9.58
C ASP A 45 -3.99 -6.79 -8.74
N ILE A 46 -4.15 -6.51 -7.44
CA ILE A 46 -3.03 -6.16 -6.55
C ILE A 46 -2.82 -7.28 -5.53
N ASP A 47 -1.63 -7.87 -5.54
CA ASP A 47 -1.23 -8.88 -4.56
C ASP A 47 -0.85 -8.27 -3.19
N SER A 48 -0.79 -9.11 -2.16
CA SER A 48 -0.47 -8.68 -0.80
C SER A 48 0.90 -8.04 -0.64
N THR A 49 1.88 -8.40 -1.46
CA THR A 49 3.26 -7.87 -1.34
C THR A 49 3.32 -6.44 -1.88
N ALA A 50 2.73 -6.22 -3.06
CA ALA A 50 2.61 -4.88 -3.65
C ALA A 50 1.77 -3.97 -2.75
N PHE A 51 0.61 -4.45 -2.30
CA PHE A 51 -0.26 -3.64 -1.44
C PHE A 51 0.40 -3.32 -0.09
N ALA A 52 1.07 -4.28 0.54
CA ALA A 52 1.76 -4.04 1.79
C ALA A 52 2.95 -3.08 1.65
N PHE A 53 3.64 -3.05 0.50
CA PHE A 53 4.64 -2.02 0.21
C PHE A 53 4.00 -0.62 0.20
N ALA A 54 2.86 -0.45 -0.46
CA ALA A 54 2.15 0.83 -0.45
C ALA A 54 1.63 1.21 0.95
N VAL A 55 1.33 0.21 1.79
CA VAL A 55 0.93 0.44 3.18
C VAL A 55 2.09 0.90 4.04
N ASP A 56 3.24 0.21 3.98
CA ASP A 56 4.47 0.55 4.72
C ASP A 56 4.91 2.00 4.41
N MET A 57 4.78 2.39 3.13
CA MET A 57 5.04 3.74 2.68
C MET A 57 4.22 4.82 3.39
N VAL A 58 2.92 4.59 3.56
CA VAL A 58 2.03 5.53 4.25
C VAL A 58 2.26 5.46 5.76
N GLU A 59 2.53 4.26 6.29
CA GLU A 59 2.86 4.05 7.70
C GLU A 59 4.12 4.82 8.14
N GLN A 60 5.15 4.92 7.29
CA GLN A 60 6.34 5.71 7.59
C GLN A 60 6.07 7.23 7.66
N GLU A 61 4.98 7.74 7.06
CA GLU A 61 4.64 9.17 7.09
C GLU A 61 3.62 9.51 8.19
N GLU A 62 2.60 8.67 8.38
CA GLU A 62 1.43 8.97 9.23
C GLU A 62 1.31 8.05 10.45
N GLY A 63 2.14 7.00 10.52
CA GLY A 63 2.03 5.94 11.51
C GLY A 63 1.08 4.81 11.09
N PRO A 64 1.02 3.74 11.89
CA PRO A 64 0.33 2.51 11.52
C PRO A 64 -1.18 2.72 11.30
N PRO A 65 -1.77 2.07 10.28
CA PRO A 65 -3.20 2.19 9.94
C PRO A 65 -4.16 1.79 11.06
N THR A 66 -3.75 0.82 11.88
CA THR A 66 -4.46 0.22 13.03
C THR A 66 -3.44 -0.56 13.90
N ASP A 67 -3.87 -1.33 14.92
CA ASP A 67 -3.08 -2.43 15.53
C ASP A 67 -2.81 -3.59 14.54
N SER A 68 -2.72 -3.29 13.24
CA SER A 68 -2.40 -4.26 12.21
C SER A 68 -0.95 -4.73 12.37
N PRO A 69 -0.66 -5.99 12.02
CA PRO A 69 0.71 -6.47 12.05
C PRO A 69 1.57 -5.57 11.17
N SER A 70 2.69 -5.06 11.73
CA SER A 70 3.75 -4.45 10.93
C SER A 70 4.16 -5.47 9.88
N ILE A 71 3.86 -5.20 8.62
CA ILE A 71 4.22 -6.12 7.53
C ILE A 71 5.62 -5.72 7.08
N ASP A 72 6.61 -6.59 7.31
CA ASP A 72 7.93 -6.55 6.65
C ASP A 72 7.79 -6.93 5.15
N ALA A 73 6.93 -6.21 4.42
CA ALA A 73 6.71 -6.42 2.99
C ALA A 73 7.79 -5.75 2.16
N THR A 74 8.42 -4.70 2.71
CA THR A 74 9.44 -3.93 2.02
C THR A 74 10.62 -4.83 1.67
N GLU A 75 11.14 -5.66 2.57
CA GLU A 75 12.22 -6.61 2.26
C GLU A 75 11.83 -7.65 1.18
N ASN A 76 10.60 -8.18 1.21
CA ASN A 76 10.13 -9.16 0.22
C ASN A 76 9.88 -8.53 -1.18
N PHE A 77 9.42 -7.28 -1.21
CA PHE A 77 9.24 -6.52 -2.45
C PHE A 77 10.59 -6.10 -3.05
N ILE A 78 11.58 -5.83 -2.20
CA ILE A 78 12.95 -5.46 -2.59
C ILE A 78 13.70 -6.62 -3.28
N GLY A 79 13.38 -7.88 -2.97
CA GLY A 79 14.00 -9.04 -3.60
C GLY A 79 13.68 -9.27 -5.10
N GLN A 80 12.81 -8.46 -5.72
CA GLN A 80 12.46 -8.57 -7.15
C GLN A 80 13.22 -7.57 -8.04
N ASP A 81 13.26 -7.78 -9.37
CA ASP A 81 14.07 -6.99 -10.33
C ASP A 81 13.79 -5.46 -10.31
N PHE A 82 14.81 -4.59 -10.35
CA PHE A 82 14.69 -3.12 -10.15
C PHE A 82 13.76 -2.39 -11.13
N MET A 83 13.86 -2.71 -12.42
CA MET A 83 13.00 -2.12 -13.45
C MET A 83 11.54 -2.56 -13.27
N ASN A 84 11.34 -3.81 -12.84
CA ASN A 84 10.02 -4.31 -12.49
C ASN A 84 9.50 -3.64 -11.20
N ARG A 85 10.37 -3.29 -10.25
CA ARG A 85 10.02 -2.54 -9.03
C ARG A 85 9.50 -1.14 -9.34
N GLN A 86 10.26 -0.30 -10.07
CA GLN A 86 9.80 1.06 -10.38
C GLN A 86 8.50 1.08 -11.18
N MET A 87 8.36 0.19 -12.17
CA MET A 87 7.15 0.11 -12.99
C MET A 87 5.94 -0.33 -12.15
N LYS A 88 6.06 -1.41 -11.37
CA LYS A 88 5.00 -1.88 -10.47
C LYS A 88 4.62 -0.83 -9.42
N THR A 89 5.59 -0.10 -8.87
CA THR A 89 5.33 0.96 -7.90
C THR A 89 4.60 2.14 -8.53
N MET A 90 4.92 2.52 -9.77
CA MET A 90 4.17 3.56 -10.48
C MET A 90 2.75 3.10 -10.82
N ASP A 91 2.59 1.88 -11.35
CA ASP A 91 1.30 1.30 -11.69
C ASP A 91 0.43 1.19 -10.42
N LEU A 92 0.99 0.70 -9.31
CA LEU A 92 0.31 0.60 -8.03
C LEU A 92 -0.10 1.97 -7.46
N ALA A 93 0.77 2.97 -7.56
CA ALA A 93 0.48 4.32 -7.12
C ALA A 93 -0.67 4.93 -7.94
N ASP A 94 -0.73 4.63 -9.24
CA ASP A 94 -1.79 5.09 -10.12
C ASP A 94 -3.11 4.31 -9.88
N ASP A 95 -3.04 2.99 -9.65
CA ASP A 95 -4.19 2.11 -9.36
C ASP A 95 -4.84 2.42 -8.01
N LEU A 96 -4.06 2.75 -6.99
CA LEU A 96 -4.56 3.13 -5.67
C LEU A 96 -4.84 4.64 -5.56
N GLY A 97 -4.43 5.43 -6.57
CA GLY A 97 -4.51 6.88 -6.57
C GLY A 97 -3.75 7.51 -5.40
N MET A 98 -2.53 7.06 -5.17
CA MET A 98 -1.61 7.63 -4.18
C MET A 98 -1.24 9.07 -4.58
N SER A 99 -1.03 9.93 -3.58
CA SER A 99 -0.65 11.33 -3.85
C SER A 99 0.70 11.43 -4.56
N GLY A 100 0.93 12.50 -5.32
CA GLY A 100 2.21 12.70 -6.02
C GLY A 100 3.44 12.76 -5.10
N GLN A 101 3.25 13.05 -3.81
CA GLN A 101 4.30 13.01 -2.79
C GLN A 101 4.66 11.57 -2.41
N LEU A 102 3.64 10.72 -2.16
CA LEU A 102 3.82 9.29 -1.94
C LEU A 102 4.50 8.63 -3.15
N ARG A 103 4.06 8.95 -4.37
CA ARG A 103 4.71 8.44 -5.59
C ARG A 103 6.20 8.81 -5.68
N ARG A 104 6.58 10.04 -5.32
CA ARG A 104 7.99 10.48 -5.34
C ARG A 104 8.82 9.75 -4.29
N ARG A 105 8.30 9.61 -3.07
CA ARG A 105 8.90 8.81 -1.99
C ARG A 105 9.09 7.35 -2.38
N ALA A 106 8.14 6.78 -3.12
CA ALA A 106 8.19 5.38 -3.54
C ALA A 106 9.39 5.14 -4.45
N LEU A 107 9.63 6.08 -5.36
CA LEU A 107 10.80 6.09 -6.22
C LEU A 107 12.09 6.29 -5.41
N GLU A 108 12.11 7.22 -4.46
CA GLU A 108 13.28 7.48 -3.61
C GLU A 108 13.66 6.29 -2.72
N MET A 109 12.70 5.55 -2.16
CA MET A 109 12.99 4.33 -1.37
C MET A 109 13.56 3.22 -2.23
N VAL A 110 12.97 2.99 -3.42
CA VAL A 110 13.48 2.00 -4.38
C VAL A 110 14.90 2.38 -4.82
N GLU A 111 15.16 3.67 -5.02
CA GLU A 111 16.49 4.18 -5.40
C GLU A 111 17.52 4.04 -4.27
N ARG A 112 17.17 4.36 -3.02
CA ARG A 112 18.06 4.22 -1.86
C ARG A 112 18.45 2.77 -1.58
N TYR A 113 17.51 1.84 -1.60
CA TYR A 113 17.80 0.43 -1.34
C TYR A 113 18.74 -0.19 -2.39
N VAL A 114 18.62 0.24 -3.66
CA VAL A 114 19.50 -0.23 -4.73
C VAL A 114 20.92 0.31 -4.56
N LEU A 115 21.07 1.55 -4.10
CA LEU A 115 22.37 2.12 -3.78
C LEU A 115 23.01 1.40 -2.58
N GLU A 116 22.22 0.98 -1.59
CA GLU A 116 22.70 0.25 -0.41
C GLU A 116 23.03 -1.23 -0.69
N GLU A 117 22.42 -1.89 -1.69
CA GLU A 117 22.80 -3.26 -2.11
C GLU A 117 24.04 -3.33 -3.04
N ASN A 118 24.47 -2.20 -3.63
CA ASN A 118 25.59 -2.14 -4.60
C ASN A 118 26.91 -1.62 -4.00
N ASP A 119 27.01 -1.45 -2.68
CA ASP A 119 28.24 -1.11 -1.92
C ASP A 119 28.72 -2.33 -1.11
#